data_AF-A0A7C7S1F0-F1
#
_entry.id   AF-A0A7C7S1F0-F1
#
_cell.length_a   1.000
_cell.length_b   1.000
_cell.length_c   1.000
_cell.angle_alpha   90.00
_cell.angle_beta   90.00
_cell.angle_gamma   90.00
#
_symmetry.space_group_name_H-M   'P 1'
#
loop_
_entity.id
_entity.type
_entity.pdbx_description
1 polymer ?
#
loop_
_entity_poly.entity_id
_entity_poly.type
_entity_poly.pdbx_seq_one_letter_code
_entity_poly.pdbx_strand_id
1 'polypeptide(L)'
;MSPPFNLLMECGSCAIENLIPGFTPGTPVICNQCRENLLALDFPKTHQGHTCDSCGMVLLIKEETEFSDGESECQCGGQNFSELDMKVFAESVSKAPILDLDDSDDDSDFDWCRSAPDNSTKEDYNEIFDDDPGF
;
A
#
# COMPACT_ATOMS: atom_id res chain seq x y z
N MET A 1 9.17 12.48 -13.86
CA MET A 1 8.54 11.16 -13.96
C MET A 1 7.14 11.30 -14.51
N SER A 2 6.72 10.38 -15.38
CA SER A 2 5.36 10.36 -15.90
C SER A 2 4.59 9.22 -15.21
N PRO A 3 3.40 9.47 -14.63
CA PRO A 3 2.54 8.40 -14.14
C PRO A 3 1.98 7.56 -15.28
N PRO A 4 1.61 6.29 -15.03
CA PRO A 4 1.72 5.56 -13.76
C PRO A 4 3.16 5.09 -13.48
N PHE A 5 3.55 5.01 -12.21
CA PHE A 5 4.86 4.49 -11.79
C PHE A 5 4.77 3.63 -10.53
N ASN A 6 5.75 2.75 -10.30
CA ASN A 6 5.78 1.96 -9.06
C ASN A 6 6.33 2.80 -7.92
N LEU A 7 5.62 2.81 -6.79
CA LEU A 7 6.01 3.51 -5.57
C LEU A 7 6.25 2.49 -4.46
N LEU A 8 7.43 2.50 -3.86
CA LEU A 8 7.72 1.85 -2.59
C LEU A 8 7.81 2.95 -1.53
N MET A 9 6.97 2.88 -0.51
CA MET A 9 6.93 3.89 0.55
C MET A 9 6.96 3.23 1.92
N GLU A 10 7.89 3.65 2.77
CA GLU A 10 7.87 3.30 4.18
C GLU A 10 6.73 4.06 4.88
N CYS A 11 5.98 3.39 5.75
CA CYS A 11 4.92 4.05 6.49
C CYS A 11 5.51 4.93 7.60
N GLY A 12 5.19 6.23 7.60
CA GLY A 12 5.62 7.16 8.66
C GLY A 12 5.26 6.72 10.08
N SER A 13 4.14 6.00 10.25
CA SER A 13 3.63 5.59 11.57
C SER A 13 4.18 4.25 12.07
N CYS A 14 4.30 3.24 11.21
CA CYS A 14 4.68 1.88 11.62
C CYS A 14 6.00 1.36 11.01
N ALA A 15 6.67 2.17 10.19
CA ALA A 15 7.95 1.83 9.54
C ALA A 15 7.89 0.60 8.61
N ILE A 16 6.69 0.19 8.18
CA ILE A 16 6.52 -0.93 7.24
C ILE A 16 6.52 -0.41 5.81
N GLU A 17 7.30 -1.05 4.96
CA GLU A 17 7.36 -0.80 3.52
C GLU A 17 6.07 -1.22 2.83
N ASN A 18 5.56 -0.35 1.97
CA ASN A 18 4.37 -0.58 1.16
C ASN A 18 4.73 -0.43 -0.31
N LEU A 19 4.52 -1.50 -1.10
CA LEU A 19 4.67 -1.48 -2.54
C LEU A 19 3.32 -1.17 -3.20
N ILE A 20 3.28 -0.06 -3.94
CA ILE A 20 2.11 0.45 -4.65
C ILE A 20 2.40 0.43 -6.15
N PRO A 21 1.98 -0.64 -6.85
CA PRO A 21 2.21 -0.77 -8.28
C PRO A 21 1.34 0.22 -9.06
N GLY A 22 1.90 0.84 -10.11
CA GLY A 22 1.15 1.73 -11.00
C GLY A 22 0.53 2.96 -10.31
N PHE A 23 1.17 3.46 -9.24
CA PHE A 23 0.75 4.65 -8.54
C PHE A 23 0.55 5.83 -9.49
N THR A 24 -0.61 6.47 -9.33
CA THR A 24 -1.00 7.69 -10.04
C THR A 24 -1.34 8.75 -9.00
N PRO A 25 -0.71 9.94 -9.05
CA PRO A 25 -1.06 11.07 -8.19
C PRO A 25 -2.58 11.31 -8.15
N GLY A 26 -3.13 11.56 -6.96
CA GLY A 26 -4.57 11.67 -6.73
C GLY A 26 -5.23 10.36 -6.26
N THR A 27 -4.54 9.22 -6.36
CA THR A 27 -5.01 7.95 -5.78
C THR A 27 -4.67 7.90 -4.27
N PRO A 28 -5.61 7.56 -3.38
CA PRO A 28 -5.31 7.39 -1.97
C PRO A 28 -4.37 6.20 -1.78
N VAL A 29 -3.37 6.37 -0.90
CA VAL A 29 -2.37 5.34 -0.62
C VAL A 29 -2.41 5.04 0.86
N ILE A 30 -2.84 3.83 1.21
CA ILE A 30 -3.10 3.43 2.59
C ILE A 30 -2.12 2.34 3.01
N CYS A 31 -1.55 2.48 4.21
CA CYS A 31 -0.66 1.49 4.77
C CYS A 31 -1.38 0.16 4.99
N ASN A 32 -0.78 -0.95 4.54
CA ASN A 32 -1.35 -2.29 4.67
C ASN A 32 -1.44 -2.79 6.13
N GLN A 33 -0.64 -2.23 7.05
CA GLN A 33 -0.64 -2.63 8.47
C GLN A 33 -1.51 -1.71 9.33
N CYS A 34 -1.19 -0.41 9.39
CA CYS A 34 -1.85 0.53 10.32
C CYS A 34 -2.99 1.33 9.71
N ARG A 35 -3.28 1.16 8.41
CA ARG A 35 -4.34 1.88 7.67
C ARG A 35 -4.21 3.40 7.63
N GLU A 36 -3.04 3.93 7.98
CA GLU A 36 -2.73 5.35 7.85
C GLU A 36 -2.52 5.75 6.39
N ASN A 37 -2.82 7.01 6.07
CA ASN A 37 -2.51 7.59 4.76
C ASN A 37 -1.00 7.77 4.62
N LEU A 38 -0.42 7.07 3.65
CA LEU A 38 1.01 7.10 3.40
C LEU A 38 1.47 8.47 2.87
N LEU A 39 0.63 9.18 2.11
CA LEU A 39 0.95 10.48 1.51
C LEU A 39 0.44 11.66 2.34
N ALA A 40 0.40 11.52 3.68
CA ALA A 40 0.04 12.61 4.58
C ALA A 40 0.96 13.84 4.43
N LEU A 41 0.46 15.03 4.75
CA LEU A 41 1.07 16.34 4.42
C LEU A 41 2.51 16.57 4.93
N ASP A 42 3.01 15.72 5.80
CA ASP A 42 4.34 15.79 6.42
C ASP A 42 5.36 14.81 5.81
N PHE A 43 4.97 13.93 4.88
CA PHE A 43 5.90 13.00 4.23
C PHE A 43 7.17 13.64 3.63
N PRO A 44 7.15 14.87 3.08
CA PRO A 44 8.36 15.52 2.55
C PRO A 44 9.35 15.98 3.62
N LYS A 45 8.98 15.90 4.90
CA LYS A 45 9.82 16.21 6.06
C LYS A 45 10.25 14.96 6.83
N THR A 46 9.64 13.81 6.54
CA THR A 46 9.87 12.56 7.28
C THR A 46 10.55 11.50 6.40
N HIS A 47 10.54 11.68 5.08
CA HIS A 47 11.11 10.75 4.12
C HIS A 47 12.16 11.42 3.23
N GLN A 48 13.19 10.65 2.92
CA GLN A 48 14.08 10.86 1.78
C GLN A 48 13.52 10.15 0.54
N GLY A 49 13.77 10.75 -0.63
CA GLY A 49 13.25 10.28 -1.90
C GLY A 49 14.36 9.81 -2.84
N HIS A 50 14.15 8.65 -3.45
CA HIS A 50 15.06 8.10 -4.46
C HIS A 50 14.28 7.54 -5.65
N THR A 51 14.91 7.53 -6.83
CA THR A 51 14.39 6.89 -8.02
C THR A 51 15.39 5.85 -8.50
N CYS A 52 14.96 4.60 -8.66
CA CYS A 52 15.83 3.56 -9.23
C CYS A 52 16.09 3.83 -10.70
N ASP A 53 17.35 3.94 -11.10
CA ASP A 53 17.74 4.25 -12.48
C ASP A 53 17.46 3.10 -13.46
N SER A 54 17.30 1.87 -12.94
CA SER A 54 17.08 0.67 -13.76
C SER A 54 15.62 0.45 -14.14
N CYS A 55 14.68 0.69 -13.23
CA CYS A 55 13.25 0.41 -13.45
C CYS A 55 12.34 1.64 -13.26
N GLY A 56 12.88 2.78 -12.83
CA GLY A 56 12.13 4.01 -12.58
C GLY A 56 11.20 3.95 -11.37
N MET A 57 11.36 2.99 -10.46
CA MET A 57 10.60 2.91 -9.21
C MET A 57 10.97 4.08 -8.29
N VAL A 58 9.97 4.70 -7.66
CA VAL A 58 10.18 5.69 -6.59
C VAL A 58 10.26 4.99 -5.25
N LEU A 59 11.26 5.36 -4.46
CA LEU A 59 11.42 4.93 -3.09
C LEU A 59 11.27 6.16 -2.19
N LEU A 60 10.28 6.13 -1.29
CA LEU A 60 10.11 7.11 -0.22
C LEU A 60 10.43 6.41 1.10
N ILE A 61 11.63 6.61 1.61
CA ILE A 61 12.20 5.90 2.75
C ILE A 61 12.30 6.89 3.91
N LYS A 62 12.08 6.48 5.16
CA LYS A 62 12.19 7.45 6.28
C LYS A 62 13.61 8.02 6.37
N GLU A 63 13.74 9.26 6.83
CA GLU A 63 15.07 9.88 7.02
C GLU A 63 15.96 9.12 8.02
N GLU A 64 15.33 8.39 8.95
CA GLU A 64 16.04 7.57 9.95
C GLU A 64 16.48 6.19 9.43
N THR A 65 15.92 5.75 8.30
CA THR A 65 16.23 4.47 7.68
C THR A 65 17.48 4.62 6.83
N GLU A 66 18.49 3.76 7.07
CA GLU A 66 19.74 3.78 6.33
C GLU A 66 19.51 3.42 4.86
N PHE A 67 19.92 4.31 3.96
CA PHE A 67 19.84 4.12 2.51
C PHE A 67 21.13 4.62 1.86
N SER A 68 21.76 3.77 1.06
CA SER A 68 23.06 4.03 0.45
C SER A 68 23.03 3.64 -1.02
N ASP A 69 23.29 4.61 -1.90
CA ASP A 69 23.40 4.37 -3.34
C ASP A 69 24.57 3.41 -3.64
N GLY A 70 24.31 2.36 -4.41
CA GLY A 70 25.25 1.27 -4.70
C GLY A 70 25.28 0.13 -3.67
N GLU A 71 24.65 0.28 -2.50
CA GLU A 71 24.56 -0.78 -1.48
C GLU A 71 23.12 -1.27 -1.31
N SER A 72 22.15 -0.34 -1.30
CA SER A 72 20.73 -0.66 -1.27
C SER A 72 20.30 -1.29 -2.59
N GLU A 73 19.36 -2.23 -2.53
CA GLU A 73 18.85 -2.95 -3.71
C GLU A 73 17.38 -2.61 -3.96
N CYS A 74 17.05 -2.24 -5.19
CA CYS A 74 15.68 -2.07 -5.63
C CYS A 74 15.02 -3.46 -5.82
N GLN A 75 13.69 -3.53 -5.75
CA GLN A 75 12.93 -4.75 -6.04
C GLN A 75 13.20 -5.37 -7.44
N CYS A 76 13.78 -4.60 -8.37
CA CYS A 76 14.20 -5.11 -9.68
C CYS A 76 15.63 -5.66 -9.73
N GLY A 77 16.39 -5.58 -8.63
CA GLY A 77 17.82 -5.90 -8.55
C GLY A 77 18.78 -4.76 -8.90
N GLY A 78 18.26 -3.56 -9.21
CA GLY A 78 19.08 -2.38 -9.48
C GLY A 78 19.65 -1.76 -8.20
N GLN A 79 20.88 -1.26 -8.25
CA GLN A 79 21.58 -0.66 -7.11
C GLN A 79 21.87 0.84 -7.28
N ASN A 80 21.62 1.39 -8.47
CA ASN A 80 21.86 2.80 -8.76
C ASN A 80 20.57 3.60 -8.60
N PHE A 81 20.65 4.70 -7.84
CA PHE A 81 19.53 5.56 -7.54
C PHE A 81 19.87 7.04 -7.74
N SER A 82 18.93 7.76 -8.34
CA SER A 82 18.94 9.22 -8.38
C SER A 82 18.14 9.81 -7.23
N GLU A 83 18.66 10.85 -6.58
CA GLU A 83 17.92 11.60 -5.55
C GLU A 83 16.66 12.23 -6.15
N LEU A 84 15.54 12.12 -5.43
CA LEU A 84 14.26 12.71 -5.81
C LEU A 84 14.00 13.96 -4.97
N ASP A 85 13.74 15.10 -5.63
CA ASP A 85 13.32 16.31 -4.93
C ASP A 85 11.92 16.13 -4.32
N MET A 86 11.91 15.93 -3.00
CA MET A 86 10.69 15.68 -2.22
C MET A 86 9.70 16.85 -2.25
N LYS A 87 10.16 18.10 -2.41
CA LYS A 87 9.26 19.26 -2.48
C LYS A 87 8.52 19.26 -3.81
N VAL A 88 9.25 19.07 -4.90
CA VAL A 88 8.67 19.00 -6.25
C VAL A 88 7.73 17.80 -6.35
N PHE A 89 8.13 16.65 -5.78
CA PHE A 89 7.29 15.46 -5.74
C PHE A 89 5.98 15.70 -4.97
N ALA A 90 6.04 16.26 -3.76
CA ALA A 90 4.86 16.56 -2.96
C ALA A 90 3.91 17.57 -3.61
N GLU A 91 4.46 18.58 -4.28
CA GLU A 91 3.65 19.50 -5.08
C GLU A 91 2.95 18.80 -6.23
N SER A 92 3.59 17.82 -6.87
CA SER A 92 2.98 17.05 -7.97
C SER A 92 1.85 16.14 -7.48
N VAL A 93 2.01 15.55 -6.28
CA VAL A 93 1.01 14.68 -5.66
C VAL A 93 -0.20 15.47 -5.18
N SER A 94 0.03 16.62 -4.53
CA SER A 94 -1.04 17.45 -3.95
C SER A 94 -1.89 18.21 -4.99
N LYS A 95 -1.32 18.53 -6.16
CA LYS A 95 -2.04 19.21 -7.25
C LYS A 95 -2.86 18.26 -8.12
N ALA A 96 -2.69 16.95 -7.96
CA ALA A 96 -3.42 15.98 -8.75
C ALA A 96 -4.90 15.99 -8.39
N PRO A 97 -5.81 15.98 -9.38
CA PRO A 97 -7.24 15.84 -9.11
C PRO A 97 -7.45 14.51 -8.38
N ILE A 98 -8.16 14.57 -7.27
CA ILE A 98 -8.61 13.35 -6.58
C ILE A 98 -9.51 12.62 -7.57
N LEU A 99 -9.19 11.36 -7.84
CA LEU A 99 -10.07 10.53 -8.66
C LEU A 99 -11.37 10.34 -7.87
N ASP A 100 -12.46 10.94 -8.34
CA ASP A 100 -13.80 10.65 -7.83
C ASP A 100 -14.04 9.15 -8.07
N LEU A 101 -14.13 8.38 -6.99
CA LEU A 101 -14.68 7.03 -7.06
C LEU A 101 -16.15 7.20 -7.40
N ASP A 102 -16.54 6.71 -8.57
CA ASP A 102 -17.93 6.68 -8.99
C ASP A 102 -18.69 5.75 -8.04
N ASP A 103 -19.27 6.30 -6.97
CA ASP A 103 -20.14 5.61 -6.00
C ASP A 103 -21.51 5.22 -6.61
N SER A 104 -21.65 5.19 -7.94
CA SER A 104 -22.92 4.84 -8.59
C SER A 104 -23.23 3.34 -8.64
N ASP A 105 -22.36 2.49 -8.08
CA ASP A 105 -22.70 1.10 -7.74
C ASP A 105 -23.55 1.03 -6.44
N ASP A 106 -24.68 1.77 -6.42
CA ASP A 106 -25.82 1.51 -5.53
C ASP A 106 -26.63 0.32 -6.09
N ASP A 107 -25.93 -0.79 -6.33
CA ASP A 107 -26.57 -2.09 -6.54
C ASP A 107 -27.19 -2.48 -5.19
N SER A 108 -28.43 -2.06 -4.97
CA SER A 108 -29.27 -2.46 -3.82
C SER A 108 -29.43 -3.97 -3.64
N ASP A 109 -28.90 -4.77 -4.57
CA ASP A 109 -28.85 -6.23 -4.59
C ASP A 109 -27.51 -6.81 -4.03
N PHE A 110 -26.50 -5.98 -3.76
CA PHE A 110 -25.22 -6.44 -3.19
C PHE A 110 -25.33 -6.58 -1.66
N ASP A 111 -25.92 -7.68 -1.23
CA ASP A 111 -26.09 -8.01 0.19
C ASP A 111 -24.73 -8.36 0.84
N TRP A 112 -24.12 -7.39 1.53
CA TRP A 112 -22.89 -7.59 2.33
C TRP A 112 -23.10 -8.61 3.46
N CYS A 113 -24.36 -8.86 3.82
CA CYS A 113 -24.74 -9.96 4.68
C CYS A 113 -24.95 -11.19 3.82
N ARG A 114 -23.99 -12.13 3.81
CA ARG A 114 -24.32 -13.50 3.41
C ARG A 114 -25.39 -14.00 4.37
N SER A 115 -26.63 -14.14 3.87
CA SER A 115 -27.67 -14.85 4.58
C SER A 115 -27.12 -16.21 4.99
N ALA A 116 -27.09 -16.48 6.30
CA ALA A 116 -26.72 -17.80 6.78
C ALA A 116 -27.66 -18.82 6.11
N PRO A 117 -27.14 -19.92 5.55
CA PRO A 117 -28.02 -20.96 5.02
C PRO A 117 -28.99 -21.36 6.13
N ASP A 118 -30.26 -21.44 5.76
CA ASP A 118 -31.36 -21.75 6.67
C ASP A 118 -30.95 -22.93 7.55
N ASN A 119 -30.96 -22.72 8.86
CA ASN A 119 -30.39 -23.61 9.86
C ASN A 119 -31.26 -24.88 9.98
N SER A 120 -31.15 -25.76 9.00
CA SER A 120 -31.81 -27.06 8.97
C SER A 120 -30.80 -28.20 8.76
N THR A 121 -29.78 -28.24 9.61
CA THR A 121 -29.24 -29.47 10.19
C THR A 121 -28.45 -29.06 11.41
N LYS A 122 -28.96 -29.42 12.60
CA LYS A 122 -28.18 -29.41 13.84
C LYS A 122 -27.05 -30.43 13.70
N GLU A 123 -25.95 -30.01 13.09
CA GLU A 123 -24.66 -30.63 13.35
C GLU A 123 -24.04 -29.77 14.44
N ASP A 124 -24.08 -30.29 15.67
CA ASP A 124 -23.46 -29.63 16.82
C ASP A 124 -21.97 -29.55 16.53
N TYR A 125 -21.47 -28.33 16.24
CA TYR A 125 -20.07 -28.07 15.89
C TYR A 125 -19.07 -28.66 16.90
N ASN A 126 -19.53 -28.96 18.13
CA ASN A 126 -18.74 -29.62 19.15
C ASN A 126 -18.43 -31.09 18.83
N GLU A 127 -19.26 -31.80 18.05
CA GLU A 127 -19.04 -33.22 17.71
C GLU A 127 -17.85 -33.43 16.76
N ILE A 128 -17.42 -32.39 16.02
CA ILE A 128 -16.27 -32.46 15.09
C ILE A 128 -14.93 -32.54 15.86
N PHE A 129 -14.90 -32.05 17.11
CA PHE A 129 -13.69 -32.03 17.94
C PHE A 129 -13.62 -33.18 18.94
N ASP A 130 -14.72 -33.92 19.12
CA ASP A 130 -14.82 -35.08 20.00
C ASP A 130 -14.45 -36.41 19.31
N ASP A 131 -14.28 -36.41 17.99
CA ASP A 131 -13.71 -37.55 17.24
C ASP A 131 -12.19 -37.62 17.48
N ASP A 132 -11.80 -38.23 18.61
CA ASP A 132 -10.43 -38.61 18.91
C ASP A 132 -9.91 -39.56 17.81
N PRO A 133 -8.88 -39.19 17.02
CA PRO A 133 -8.28 -40.06 16.02
C PRO A 133 -7.36 -41.09 16.73
N GLY A 134 -7.96 -41.91 17.59
CA GLY A 134 -7.29 -42.96 18.34
C GLY A 134 -6.95 -44.16 17.44
N PHE A 135 -5.67 -44.25 17.07
CA PHE A 135 -4.85 -45.40 16.64
C PHE A 135 -5.51 -46.68 16.10
#